data_AF-A0A0P8C376-F1
#
_entry.id   AF-A0A0P8C376-F1
#
_cell.length_a   1.000
_cell.length_b   1.000
_cell.length_c   1.000
_cell.angle_alpha   90.00
_cell.angle_beta   90.00
_cell.angle_gamma   90.00
#
_symmetry.space_group_name_H-M   'P 1'
#
loop_
_entity.id
_entity.type
_entity.pdbx_description
1 polymer ?
#
loop_
_entity_poly.entity_id
_entity_poly.type
_entity_poly.pdbx_seq_one_letter_code
_entity_poly.pdbx_strand_id
1 'polypeptide(L)'
;MVNSFIFTWIGFNGLYGLFNSIEKNNGSKFELIDKLLDKTICDRIILNHSNILDELQSYKLESKNGKKWSDDLRKKREEKADSVQIIKSALNCISEVRNQVFHEAPSPTDINERVKNCKLILMPIATICLKNFVTYSS
;
A
#
# COMPACT_ATOMS: atom_id res chain seq x y z
N MET A 1 7.94 9.58 -13.88
CA MET A 1 7.20 9.43 -12.60
C MET A 1 6.60 8.04 -12.46
N VAL A 2 5.80 7.60 -13.44
CA VAL A 2 5.22 6.25 -13.55
C VAL A 2 6.26 5.12 -13.38
N ASN A 3 7.35 5.12 -14.16
CA ASN A 3 8.38 4.07 -14.05
C ASN A 3 8.97 3.96 -12.64
N SER A 4 9.18 5.09 -11.96
CA SER A 4 9.71 5.08 -10.60
C SER A 4 8.72 4.49 -9.60
N PHE A 5 7.42 4.78 -9.74
CA PHE A 5 6.38 4.12 -8.96
C PHE A 5 6.34 2.61 -9.22
N ILE A 6 6.40 2.19 -10.49
CA ILE A 6 6.45 0.78 -10.88
C ILE A 6 7.62 0.06 -10.21
N PHE A 7 8.83 0.63 -10.25
CA PHE A 7 9.99 0.02 -9.59
C PHE A 7 9.83 -0.06 -8.08
N THR A 8 9.25 0.95 -7.42
CA THR A 8 8.93 0.89 -5.99
C THR A 8 7.92 -0.23 -5.69
N TRP A 9 6.90 -0.38 -6.52
CA TRP A 9 5.91 -1.46 -6.40
C TRP A 9 6.52 -2.84 -6.62
N ILE A 10 7.37 -3.00 -7.64
CA ILE A 10 8.10 -4.25 -7.89
C ILE A 10 9.00 -4.58 -6.71
N GLY A 11 9.76 -3.61 -6.19
CA GLY A 11 10.62 -3.81 -5.02
C GLY A 11 9.83 -4.25 -3.77
N PHE A 12 8.69 -3.61 -3.52
CA PHE A 12 7.79 -4.01 -2.42
C PHE A 12 7.24 -5.44 -2.60
N ASN A 13 6.81 -5.82 -3.81
CA ASN A 13 6.36 -7.20 -4.06
C ASN A 13 7.49 -8.22 -4.02
N GLY A 14 8.71 -7.84 -4.43
CA GLY A 14 9.90 -8.68 -4.28
C GLY A 14 10.19 -8.99 -2.82
N LEU A 15 10.10 -7.97 -1.94
CA LEU A 15 10.21 -8.15 -0.50
C LEU A 15 9.10 -9.08 0.04
N TYR A 16 7.86 -8.89 -0.39
CA TYR A 16 6.76 -9.78 -0.02
C TYR A 16 7.02 -11.23 -0.45
N GLY A 17 7.41 -11.44 -1.70
CA GLY A 17 7.70 -12.77 -2.24
C GLY A 17 8.83 -13.46 -1.48
N LEU A 18 9.89 -12.72 -1.16
CA LEU A 18 11.00 -13.22 -0.36
C LEU A 18 10.55 -13.59 1.06
N PHE A 19 9.85 -12.69 1.75
CA PHE A 19 9.30 -12.95 3.09
C PHE A 19 8.44 -14.21 3.09
N ASN A 20 7.54 -14.34 2.11
CA ASN A 20 6.65 -15.49 2.00
C ASN A 20 7.41 -16.81 1.76
N SER A 21 8.49 -16.77 0.97
CA SER A 21 9.32 -17.95 0.69
C SER A 21 10.06 -18.45 1.94
N ILE A 22 10.49 -17.56 2.83
CA ILE A 22 11.20 -17.91 4.07
C ILE A 22 10.23 -18.45 5.11
N GLU A 23 9.12 -17.74 5.32
CA GLU A 23 8.14 -18.09 6.35
C GLU A 23 7.25 -19.29 5.96
N LYS A 24 7.33 -19.76 4.70
CA LYS A 24 6.44 -20.78 4.12
C LYS A 24 4.95 -20.45 4.31
N ASN A 25 4.63 -19.17 4.35
CA ASN A 25 3.25 -18.72 4.53
C ASN A 25 2.47 -18.88 3.21
N ASN A 26 1.23 -19.35 3.33
CA ASN A 26 0.24 -19.34 2.25
C ASN A 26 -0.79 -18.22 2.46
N GLY A 27 -0.50 -17.25 3.34
CA GLY A 27 -1.49 -16.32 3.84
C GLY A 27 -1.75 -15.13 2.93
N SER A 28 -2.48 -14.16 3.49
CA SER A 28 -3.14 -13.11 2.71
C SER A 28 -2.17 -12.07 2.14
N LYS A 29 -2.60 -11.42 1.05
CA LYS A 29 -1.91 -10.28 0.46
C LYS A 29 -1.66 -9.22 1.55
N PHE A 30 -0.38 -8.93 1.80
CA PHE A 30 0.13 -8.00 2.83
C PHE A 30 0.26 -8.55 4.26
N GLU A 31 0.31 -9.87 4.46
CA GLU A 31 0.64 -10.45 5.78
C GLU A 31 2.01 -10.02 6.32
N LEU A 32 2.96 -9.69 5.44
CA LEU A 32 4.24 -9.09 5.82
C LEU A 32 4.06 -7.83 6.69
N ILE A 33 2.97 -7.08 6.49
CA ILE A 33 2.70 -5.84 7.21
C ILE A 33 2.40 -6.15 8.68
N ASP A 34 1.67 -7.22 8.99
CA ASP A 34 1.38 -7.61 10.37
C ASP A 34 2.65 -8.01 11.15
N LYS A 35 3.64 -8.51 10.42
CA LYS A 35 4.87 -9.07 10.99
C LYS A 35 5.99 -8.05 11.08
N LEU A 36 6.07 -7.15 10.10
CA LEU A 36 7.18 -6.23 9.94
C LEU A 36 6.85 -4.79 10.33
N LEU A 37 5.57 -4.40 10.45
CA LEU A 37 5.18 -3.08 10.90
C LEU A 37 4.33 -3.18 12.17
N ASP A 38 4.85 -2.63 13.27
CA ASP A 38 4.05 -2.45 14.47
C ASP A 38 3.10 -1.24 14.34
N LYS A 39 2.18 -1.14 15.30
CA LYS A 39 1.19 -0.06 15.36
C LYS A 39 1.82 1.34 15.42
N THR A 40 2.89 1.53 16.19
CA THR A 40 3.57 2.83 16.36
C THR A 40 4.17 3.31 15.06
N ILE A 41 4.79 2.40 14.30
CA ILE A 41 5.32 2.68 12.97
C ILE A 41 4.19 3.06 12.02
N CYS A 42 3.08 2.28 12.03
CA CYS A 42 1.93 2.57 11.19
C CYS A 42 1.29 3.93 11.53
N ASP A 43 1.12 4.25 12.82
CA ASP A 43 0.63 5.54 13.29
C ASP A 43 1.47 6.69 12.75
N ARG A 44 2.80 6.56 12.81
CA ARG A 44 3.72 7.58 12.29
C ARG A 44 3.62 7.74 10.78
N ILE A 45 3.49 6.65 10.03
CA ILE A 45 3.31 6.70 8.56
C ILE A 45 2.00 7.42 8.23
N ILE A 46 0.91 7.05 8.90
CA ILE A 46 -0.43 7.65 8.71
C ILE A 46 -0.39 9.15 9.02
N LEU A 47 0.21 9.54 10.15
CA LEU A 47 0.32 10.95 10.55
C LEU A 47 1.09 11.76 9.51
N ASN A 48 2.25 11.26 9.07
CA ASN A 48 3.13 11.97 8.14
C ASN A 48 2.57 12.06 6.72
N HIS A 49 1.64 11.18 6.35
CA HIS A 49 1.08 11.09 5.01
C HIS A 49 -0.45 11.21 5.01
N SER A 50 -1.03 11.89 6.02
CA SER A 50 -2.48 12.01 6.16
C SER A 50 -3.13 12.63 4.92
N ASN A 51 -2.51 13.66 4.36
CA ASN A 51 -2.97 14.30 3.12
C ASN A 51 -2.98 13.32 1.94
N ILE A 52 -1.98 12.46 1.82
CA ILE A 52 -1.93 11.44 0.76
C ILE A 52 -3.03 10.39 0.95
N LEU A 53 -3.35 10.05 2.20
CA LEU A 53 -4.48 9.17 2.49
C LEU A 53 -5.82 9.81 2.14
N ASP A 54 -5.97 11.12 2.34
CA ASP A 54 -7.15 11.88 1.90
C ASP A 54 -7.29 11.83 0.36
N GLU A 55 -6.18 11.97 -0.37
CA GLU A 55 -6.16 11.82 -1.83
C GLU A 55 -6.55 10.41 -2.28
N LEU A 56 -6.02 9.36 -1.64
CA LEU A 56 -6.41 7.98 -1.96
C LEU A 56 -7.91 7.72 -1.75
N GLN A 57 -8.53 8.39 -0.78
CA GLN A 57 -9.97 8.32 -0.53
C GLN A 57 -10.80 9.10 -1.57
N SER A 58 -10.21 10.08 -2.26
CA SER A 58 -10.89 10.90 -3.27
C SER A 58 -10.92 10.24 -4.65
N TYR A 59 -9.97 9.34 -4.94
CA TYR A 59 -9.75 8.73 -6.26
C TYR A 59 -10.82 7.76 -6.77
N LYS A 60 -11.82 7.42 -5.96
CA LYS A 60 -12.93 6.49 -6.29
C LYS A 60 -12.42 5.16 -6.89
N LEU A 61 -11.39 4.60 -6.27
CA LEU A 61 -10.75 3.36 -6.73
C LEU A 61 -11.66 2.17 -6.47
N GLU A 62 -11.93 1.40 -7.51
CA GLU A 62 -12.79 0.22 -7.48
C GLU A 62 -12.13 -0.92 -8.26
N SER A 63 -12.19 -2.14 -7.70
CA SER A 63 -11.69 -3.33 -8.39
C SER A 63 -12.64 -3.80 -9.48
N LYS A 64 -12.15 -4.67 -10.38
CA LYS A 64 -12.98 -5.36 -11.38
C LYS A 64 -14.19 -6.11 -10.80
N ASN A 65 -14.11 -6.52 -9.53
CA ASN A 65 -15.17 -7.28 -8.85
C ASN A 65 -16.12 -6.36 -8.04
N GLY A 66 -16.07 -5.04 -8.27
CA GLY A 66 -16.95 -4.07 -7.61
C GLY A 66 -16.51 -3.63 -6.21
N LYS A 67 -15.28 -3.98 -5.79
CA LYS A 67 -14.81 -3.62 -4.44
C LYS A 67 -14.28 -2.19 -4.42
N LYS A 68 -14.93 -1.33 -3.65
CA LYS A 68 -14.61 0.10 -3.53
C LYS A 68 -13.50 0.35 -2.52
N TRP A 69 -12.26 0.40 -3.00
CA TRP A 69 -11.08 0.53 -2.16
C TRP A 69 -10.95 1.91 -1.51
N SER A 70 -11.25 2.98 -2.25
CA SER A 70 -11.24 4.33 -1.67
C SER A 70 -12.26 4.47 -0.53
N ASP A 71 -13.43 3.83 -0.66
CA ASP A 71 -14.46 3.85 0.38
C ASP A 71 -14.09 2.98 1.59
N ASP A 72 -13.45 1.81 1.38
CA ASP A 72 -12.91 0.99 2.49
C ASP A 72 -11.86 1.76 3.31
N LEU A 73 -10.96 2.49 2.64
CA LEU A 73 -9.96 3.31 3.31
C LEU A 73 -10.61 4.48 4.06
N ARG A 74 -11.65 5.09 3.49
CA ARG A 74 -12.42 6.14 4.14
C ARG A 74 -13.06 5.64 5.42
N LYS A 75 -13.83 4.56 5.32
CA LYS A 75 -14.52 3.93 6.44
C LYS A 75 -13.55 3.57 7.58
N LYS A 76 -12.43 2.92 7.26
CA LYS A 76 -11.43 2.54 8.28
C LYS A 76 -10.83 3.75 9.01
N ARG A 77 -10.62 4.87 8.32
CA ARG A 77 -10.11 6.10 8.97
C ARG A 77 -11.18 6.77 9.82
N GLU A 78 -12.42 6.83 9.36
CA GLU A 78 -13.57 7.38 10.12
C GLU A 78 -13.86 6.56 11.39
N GLU A 79 -13.81 5.23 11.27
CA GLU A 79 -14.01 4.30 12.39
C GLU A 79 -12.79 4.20 13.33
N LYS A 80 -11.70 4.94 13.04
CA LYS A 80 -10.43 4.87 13.77
C LYS A 80 -9.95 3.42 13.94
N ALA A 81 -10.05 2.66 12.87
CA ALA A 81 -9.57 1.28 12.83
C ALA A 81 -8.08 1.23 13.18
N ASP A 82 -7.62 0.02 13.53
CA ASP A 82 -6.21 -0.21 13.80
C ASP A 82 -5.32 0.26 12.63
N SER A 83 -4.20 0.91 12.97
CA SER A 83 -3.32 1.56 12.01
C SER A 83 -2.71 0.60 11.00
N VAL A 84 -2.49 -0.66 11.38
CA VAL A 84 -2.08 -1.72 10.45
C VAL A 84 -3.16 -1.95 9.39
N GLN A 85 -4.44 -1.93 9.79
CA GLN A 85 -5.57 -2.11 8.88
C GLN A 85 -5.74 -0.91 7.93
N ILE A 86 -5.47 0.31 8.40
CA ILE A 86 -5.46 1.51 7.56
C ILE A 86 -4.35 1.40 6.51
N ILE A 87 -3.13 1.03 6.90
CA ILE A 87 -2.01 0.82 5.97
C ILE A 87 -2.33 -0.27 4.93
N LYS A 88 -2.89 -1.40 5.34
CA LYS A 88 -3.34 -2.44 4.41
C LYS A 88 -4.41 -1.96 3.43
N SER A 89 -5.34 -1.12 3.90
CA SER A 89 -6.35 -0.53 3.02
C SER A 89 -5.75 0.46 2.01
N ALA A 90 -4.78 1.27 2.45
CA ALA A 90 -4.01 2.14 1.56
C ALA A 90 -3.22 1.32 0.52
N LEU A 91 -2.61 0.20 0.90
CA LEU A 91 -1.91 -0.70 -0.04
C LEU A 91 -2.85 -1.32 -1.08
N ASN A 92 -4.12 -1.57 -0.74
CA ASN A 92 -5.13 -1.99 -1.74
C ASN A 92 -5.44 -0.86 -2.73
N CYS A 93 -5.58 0.38 -2.26
CA CYS A 93 -5.73 1.54 -3.14
C CYS A 93 -4.54 1.68 -4.10
N ILE A 94 -3.32 1.55 -3.58
CA ILE A 94 -2.08 1.60 -4.38
C ILE A 94 -2.04 0.46 -5.40
N SER A 95 -2.48 -0.74 -5.02
CA SER A 95 -2.61 -1.87 -5.95
C SER A 95 -3.57 -1.58 -7.10
N GLU A 96 -4.66 -0.85 -6.86
CA GLU A 96 -5.62 -0.49 -7.91
C GLU A 96 -5.05 0.59 -8.83
N VAL A 97 -4.37 1.61 -8.29
CA VAL A 97 -3.64 2.59 -9.12
C VAL A 97 -2.59 1.90 -9.99
N ARG A 98 -1.91 0.88 -9.47
CA ARG A 98 -1.03 0.03 -10.27
C ARG A 98 -1.77 -0.64 -11.42
N ASN A 99 -2.97 -1.19 -11.20
CA ASN A 99 -3.75 -1.79 -12.28
C ASN A 99 -4.12 -0.77 -13.37
N GLN A 100 -4.44 0.47 -12.98
CA GLN A 100 -4.69 1.58 -13.92
C GLN A 100 -3.46 1.94 -14.75
N VAL A 101 -2.25 1.85 -14.17
CA VAL A 101 -0.97 2.07 -14.87
C VAL A 101 -0.68 0.95 -15.88
N PHE A 102 -0.93 -0.31 -15.52
CA PHE A 102 -0.68 -1.47 -16.40
C PHE A 102 -1.81 -1.72 -17.41
N HIS A 103 -2.76 -0.78 -17.57
CA HIS A 103 -3.96 -0.92 -18.40
C HIS A 103 -4.82 -2.15 -18.05
N GLU A 104 -4.68 -2.66 -16.83
CA GLU A 104 -5.54 -3.69 -16.27
C GLU A 104 -6.86 -3.08 -15.75
N ALA A 105 -6.94 -1.75 -15.62
CA ALA A 105 -8.13 -0.96 -15.30
C ALA A 105 -8.16 0.33 -16.15
N PRO A 106 -9.32 1.02 -16.28
CA PRO A 106 -9.40 2.29 -17.01
C PRO A 106 -8.39 3.32 -16.46
N SER A 107 -7.58 3.89 -17.35
CA SER A 107 -6.56 4.87 -16.97
C SER A 107 -7.19 6.26 -16.83
N PRO A 108 -7.11 6.90 -15.65
CA PRO A 108 -7.68 8.23 -15.44
C PRO A 108 -6.75 9.32 -15.99
N THR A 109 -7.29 10.52 -16.23
CA THR A 109 -6.54 11.65 -16.77
C THR A 109 -5.45 12.18 -15.83
N ASP A 110 -5.63 11.96 -14.52
CA ASP A 110 -4.74 12.38 -13.43
C ASP A 110 -3.73 11.28 -13.01
N ILE A 111 -3.50 10.25 -13.83
CA ILE A 111 -2.69 9.08 -13.46
C ILE A 111 -1.29 9.45 -12.94
N ASN A 112 -0.65 10.49 -13.48
CA ASN A 112 0.66 10.96 -13.04
C ASN A 112 0.65 11.45 -11.58
N GLU A 113 -0.42 12.11 -11.15
CA GLU A 113 -0.58 12.57 -9.78
C GLU A 113 -0.86 11.38 -8.84
N ARG A 114 -1.74 10.47 -9.25
CA ARG A 114 -2.02 9.25 -8.48
C ARG A 114 -0.75 8.45 -8.20
N VAL A 115 0.08 8.19 -9.23
CA VAL A 115 1.33 7.44 -9.04
C VAL A 115 2.33 8.19 -8.16
N LYS A 116 2.36 9.52 -8.21
CA LYS A 116 3.20 10.34 -7.33
C LYS A 116 2.80 10.13 -5.87
N ASN A 117 1.52 10.27 -5.58
CA ASN A 117 0.95 10.15 -4.24
C ASN A 117 1.10 8.72 -3.70
N CYS A 118 0.77 7.71 -4.52
CA CYS A 118 1.00 6.31 -4.17
C CYS A 118 2.47 6.02 -3.85
N LYS A 119 3.41 6.55 -4.64
CA LYS A 119 4.84 6.35 -4.38
C LYS A 119 5.27 6.97 -3.05
N LEU A 120 4.79 8.19 -2.73
CA LEU A 120 5.17 8.91 -1.52
C LEU A 120 4.84 8.14 -0.24
N ILE A 121 3.73 7.39 -0.22
CA ILE A 121 3.38 6.54 0.92
C ILE A 121 3.96 5.12 0.81
N LEU A 122 4.07 4.55 -0.40
CA LEU A 122 4.59 3.20 -0.59
C LEU A 122 6.07 3.09 -0.23
N MET A 123 6.86 4.10 -0.59
CA MET A 123 8.30 4.11 -0.36
C MET A 123 8.68 3.96 1.13
N PRO A 124 8.15 4.78 2.07
CA PRO A 124 8.45 4.61 3.50
C PRO A 124 7.96 3.27 4.04
N ILE A 125 6.80 2.76 3.60
CA ILE A 125 6.34 1.42 3.99
C ILE A 125 7.35 0.37 3.54
N ALA A 126 7.73 0.35 2.26
CA ALA A 126 8.67 -0.62 1.71
C ALA A 126 10.04 -0.55 2.37
N THR A 127 10.57 0.66 2.61
CA THR A 127 11.87 0.85 3.26
C THR A 127 11.87 0.34 4.70
N ILE A 128 10.82 0.63 5.47
CA ILE A 128 10.75 0.17 6.87
C ILE A 128 10.55 -1.34 6.92
N CYS A 129 9.68 -1.91 6.07
CA CYS A 129 9.55 -3.35 5.97
C CYS A 129 10.87 -4.02 5.62
N LEU A 130 11.64 -3.49 4.66
CA LEU A 130 12.95 -4.05 4.30
C LEU A 130 13.92 -3.99 5.49
N LYS A 131 14.00 -2.85 6.16
CA LYS A 131 14.85 -2.68 7.35
C LYS A 131 14.49 -3.72 8.42
N ASN A 132 13.20 -3.82 8.74
CA ASN A 132 12.71 -4.71 9.79
C ASN A 132 12.86 -6.18 9.40
N PHE A 133 12.75 -6.49 8.11
CA PHE A 133 12.99 -7.83 7.58
C PHE A 133 14.46 -8.26 7.74
N VAL A 134 15.40 -7.39 7.39
CA VAL A 134 16.85 -7.67 7.59
C VAL A 134 17.16 -7.94 9.06
N THR A 135 16.56 -7.18 9.98
CA THR A 135 16.75 -7.40 11.42
C THR A 135 15.98 -8.61 11.95
N TYR A 136 14.87 -8.99 11.33
CA TYR A 136 14.07 -10.16 11.70
C TYR A 136 14.76 -11.47 11.34
N SER A 137 15.53 -11.48 10.25
CA SER A 137 16.29 -12.65 9.79
C SER A 137 17.72 -12.75 10.37
N SER A 138 18.11 -11.82 11.24
CA SER A 138 19.40 -11.81 11.96
C SER A 138 19.24 -12.37 13.37
#